data_AF-A0A6P3WS89-F1
#
_entry.id   AF-A0A6P3WS89-F1
#
_cell.length_a   1.000
_cell.length_b   1.000
_cell.length_c   1.000
_cell.angle_alpha   90.00
_cell.angle_beta   90.00
_cell.angle_gamma   90.00
#
_symmetry.space_group_name_H-M   'P 1'
#
loop_
_entity.id
_entity.type
_entity.pdbx_description
1 polymer ?
#
loop_
_entity_poly.entity_id
_entity_poly.type
_entity_poly.pdbx_seq_one_letter_code
_entity_poly.pdbx_strand_id
1 'polypeptide(L)'
;MLSEVDVFISNYTLVDPEIYQLWVDGHSSNDAVSILHQRGICQQTDAPLELVASDILDHYRTYALLEKLLHTPTKLVSEQLAFQIEPQTSQMLIEMYYEFDDVVIRELLGKKITSKSRKDMDEVAEKTGVTLKSCRRQYDNVKRVFKVVEDLPGSLAANIKQHFLLSDDLAKRYAVVVFIACLRFEMNKRKLQFLTFPDLYHCANSMMTSWTYRCVGSDYFDTDLDREFLQELSECRVLLENDKHHKHLWRDA
;
A
#
# COMPACT_ATOMS: atom_id res chain seq x y z
N MET A 1 -15.60 38.03 -24.52
CA MET A 1 -15.71 37.41 -23.19
C MET A 1 -14.32 37.56 -22.59
N LEU A 2 -14.17 38.45 -21.60
CA LEU A 2 -12.88 38.66 -20.93
C LEU A 2 -12.58 37.38 -20.15
N SER A 3 -11.46 36.74 -20.46
CA SER A 3 -10.89 35.68 -19.63
C SER A 3 -10.65 36.27 -18.24
N GLU A 4 -11.36 35.76 -17.23
CA GLU A 4 -10.99 36.00 -15.84
C GLU A 4 -9.58 35.45 -15.64
N VAL A 5 -8.62 36.36 -15.55
CA VAL A 5 -7.27 36.02 -15.10
C VAL A 5 -7.33 36.05 -13.58
N ASP A 6 -7.58 34.88 -12.98
CA ASP A 6 -7.42 34.69 -11.54
C ASP A 6 -5.92 34.65 -11.22
N VAL A 7 -5.36 35.82 -10.87
CA VAL A 7 -4.00 35.92 -10.33
C VAL A 7 -4.07 35.72 -8.83
N PHE A 8 -3.84 34.49 -8.37
CA PHE A 8 -3.64 34.20 -6.95
C PHE A 8 -2.14 34.04 -6.66
N ILE A 9 -1.56 35.02 -5.96
CA ILE A 9 -0.20 34.92 -5.42
C ILE A 9 -0.32 34.47 -3.97
N SER A 10 -0.15 33.17 -3.72
CA SER A 10 0.14 32.65 -2.39
C SER A 10 1.46 31.90 -2.40
N ASN A 11 2.08 31.78 -1.23
CA ASN A 11 3.26 30.94 -1.07
C ASN A 11 2.86 29.47 -1.31
N TYR A 12 3.69 28.72 -2.02
CA TYR A 12 3.54 27.27 -2.14
C TYR A 12 3.42 26.63 -0.76
N THR A 13 2.58 25.60 -0.63
CA THR A 13 2.54 24.82 0.60
C THR A 13 3.88 24.09 0.73
N LEU A 14 4.70 24.54 1.68
CA LEU A 14 5.97 23.89 2.00
C LEU A 14 5.68 22.63 2.81
N VAL A 15 6.33 21.53 2.42
CA VAL A 15 6.24 20.24 3.09
C VAL A 15 7.66 19.82 3.40
N ASP A 16 7.98 19.72 4.69
CA ASP A 16 9.20 19.06 5.14
C ASP A 16 9.02 17.52 5.05
N PRO A 17 9.82 16.80 4.25
CA PRO A 17 9.69 15.36 4.10
C PRO A 17 9.97 14.57 5.39
N GLU A 18 10.87 15.03 6.25
CA GLU A 18 11.20 14.35 7.51
C GLU A 18 10.06 14.49 8.52
N ILE A 19 9.49 15.69 8.66
CA ILE A 19 8.31 15.91 9.51
C ILE A 19 7.11 15.15 8.95
N TYR A 20 6.95 15.12 7.63
CA TYR A 20 5.88 14.36 6.99
C TYR A 20 6.00 12.86 7.23
N GLN A 21 7.22 12.30 7.12
CA GLN A 21 7.48 10.89 7.42
C GLN A 21 7.08 10.55 8.87
N LEU A 22 7.47 11.37 9.85
CA LEU A 22 7.09 11.16 11.25
C LEU A 22 5.57 11.17 11.45
N TRP A 23 4.86 12.03 10.72
CA TRP A 23 3.40 12.07 10.74
C TRP A 23 2.76 10.82 10.11
N VAL A 24 3.30 10.34 8.98
CA VAL A 24 2.90 9.10 8.27
C VAL A 24 3.16 7.87 9.12
N ASP A 25 4.28 7.85 9.84
CA ASP A 25 4.69 6.83 10.81
C ASP A 25 3.83 6.86 12.08
N GLY A 26 2.98 7.88 12.22
CA GLY A 26 1.96 7.95 13.26
C GLY A 26 2.43 8.55 14.58
N HIS A 27 3.61 9.16 14.62
CA HIS A 27 4.10 9.92 15.77
C HIS A 27 3.24 11.17 15.99
N SER A 28 3.02 11.54 17.26
CA SER A 28 2.37 12.81 17.60
C SER A 28 3.31 14.00 17.33
N SER A 29 2.79 15.22 17.30
CA SER A 29 3.63 16.41 17.15
C SER A 29 4.69 16.51 18.26
N ASN A 30 4.34 16.12 19.49
CA ASN A 30 5.26 16.14 20.63
C ASN A 30 6.35 15.06 20.51
N ASP A 31 6.00 13.88 19.98
CA ASP A 31 6.97 12.82 19.72
C ASP A 31 7.94 13.27 18.61
N ALA A 32 7.42 13.88 17.53
CA ALA A 32 8.24 14.40 16.45
C ALA A 32 9.22 15.47 16.93
N VAL A 33 8.77 16.42 17.76
CA VAL A 33 9.65 17.40 18.42
C VAL A 33 10.76 16.71 19.20
N SER A 34 10.41 15.69 19.98
CA SER A 34 11.39 14.96 20.81
C SER A 34 12.41 14.21 19.95
N ILE A 35 11.95 13.55 18.87
CA ILE A 35 12.81 12.82 17.93
C ILE A 35 13.75 13.78 17.20
N LEU A 36 13.24 14.88 16.65
CA LEU A 36 14.03 15.85 15.91
C LEU A 36 15.02 16.60 16.82
N HIS A 37 14.63 16.89 18.06
CA HIS A 37 15.55 17.43 19.06
C HIS A 37 16.70 16.48 19.36
N GLN A 38 16.44 15.17 19.51
CA GLN A 38 17.49 14.16 19.67
C GLN A 38 18.41 14.06 18.44
N ARG A 39 17.89 14.34 17.25
CA ARG A 39 18.65 14.40 15.98
C ARG A 39 19.43 15.73 15.80
N GLY A 40 19.29 16.67 16.73
CA GLY A 40 20.03 17.93 16.73
C GLY A 40 19.44 19.03 15.84
N ILE A 41 18.12 19.03 15.62
CA ILE A 41 17.46 20.01 14.75
C ILE A 41 17.70 21.46 15.19
N CYS A 42 17.74 21.73 16.51
CA CYS A 42 17.96 23.08 17.03
C CYS A 42 19.35 23.64 16.70
N GLN A 43 20.38 22.78 16.65
CA GLN A 43 21.73 23.17 16.25
C GLN A 43 21.81 23.41 14.74
N GLN A 44 21.03 22.68 13.94
CA GLN A 44 21.01 22.82 12.49
C GLN A 44 20.27 24.08 12.04
N THR A 45 19.19 24.45 12.72
CA THR A 45 18.34 25.59 12.37
C THR A 45 18.71 26.88 13.11
N ASP A 46 19.59 26.80 14.10
CA ASP A 46 19.91 27.90 15.02
C ASP A 46 18.65 28.52 15.65
N ALA A 47 17.68 27.66 15.99
CA ALA A 47 16.39 28.06 16.53
C ALA A 47 16.12 27.42 17.91
N PRO A 48 15.47 28.15 18.84
CA PRO A 48 15.02 27.59 20.10
C PRO A 48 13.97 26.49 19.89
N LEU A 49 13.99 25.49 20.77
CA LEU A 49 13.11 24.32 20.71
C LEU A 49 11.61 24.69 20.65
N GLU A 50 11.21 25.77 21.30
CA GLU A 50 9.82 26.25 21.29
C GLU A 50 9.35 26.69 19.90
N LEU A 51 10.22 27.35 19.12
CA LEU A 51 9.91 27.74 17.74
C LEU A 51 9.82 26.51 16.83
N VAL A 52 10.75 25.57 17.00
CA VAL A 52 10.72 24.28 16.28
C VAL A 52 9.42 23.51 16.61
N ALA A 53 9.00 23.50 17.87
CA ALA A 53 7.76 22.84 18.28
C ALA A 53 6.51 23.50 17.67
N SER A 54 6.49 24.83 17.60
CA SER A 54 5.40 25.56 16.93
C SER A 54 5.35 25.25 15.44
N ASP A 55 6.50 25.25 14.77
CA ASP A 55 6.60 24.98 13.33
C ASP A 55 6.17 23.54 12.98
N ILE A 56 6.62 22.55 13.75
CA ILE A 56 6.18 21.14 13.60
C ILE A 56 4.67 21.02 13.81
N LEU A 57 4.11 21.73 14.79
CA LEU A 57 2.67 21.70 15.04
C LEU A 57 1.86 22.26 13.85
N ASP A 58 2.35 23.31 13.20
CA ASP A 58 1.71 23.90 12.02
C ASP A 58 1.81 23.00 10.79
N HIS A 59 2.93 22.30 10.60
CA HIS A 59 3.05 21.21 9.63
C HIS A 59 2.02 20.10 9.88
N TYR A 60 1.89 19.64 11.12
CA TYR A 60 0.94 18.60 11.51
C TYR A 60 -0.53 19.01 11.25
N ARG A 61 -0.87 20.28 11.48
CA ARG A 61 -2.20 20.82 11.14
C ARG A 61 -2.43 20.82 9.65
N THR A 62 -1.43 21.23 8.86
CA THR A 62 -1.48 21.20 7.40
C THR A 62 -1.67 19.78 6.87
N TYR A 63 -0.92 18.81 7.38
CA TYR A 63 -1.04 17.41 6.97
C TYR A 63 -2.41 16.81 7.30
N ALA A 64 -3.01 17.18 8.44
CA ALA A 64 -4.38 16.75 8.77
C ALA A 64 -5.43 17.29 7.78
N LEU A 65 -5.19 18.47 7.19
CA LEU A 65 -6.06 18.99 6.12
C LEU A 65 -5.82 18.25 4.80
N LEU A 66 -4.55 17.99 4.46
CA LEU A 66 -4.15 17.26 3.24
C LEU A 66 -4.58 15.79 3.26
N GLU A 67 -4.71 15.15 4.43
CA GLU A 67 -5.07 13.74 4.58
C GLU A 67 -6.35 13.39 3.80
N LYS A 68 -7.35 14.28 3.82
CA LYS A 68 -8.61 14.06 3.09
C LYS A 68 -8.42 13.98 1.58
N LEU A 69 -7.47 14.76 1.04
CA LEU A 69 -7.12 14.77 -0.38
C LEU A 69 -6.27 13.54 -0.73
N LEU A 70 -5.40 13.07 0.18
CA LEU A 70 -4.62 11.84 0.02
C LEU A 70 -5.49 10.58 -0.06
N HIS A 71 -6.72 10.64 0.48
CA HIS A 71 -7.70 9.55 0.28
C HIS A 71 -8.20 9.48 -1.16
N THR A 72 -8.05 10.53 -1.98
CA THR A 72 -8.41 10.51 -3.40
C THR A 72 -7.30 11.21 -4.20
N PRO A 73 -6.18 10.53 -4.50
CA PRO A 73 -4.99 11.16 -5.10
C PRO A 73 -5.25 11.95 -6.38
N THR A 74 -6.18 11.50 -7.23
CA THR A 74 -6.61 12.23 -8.43
C THR A 74 -7.19 13.60 -8.13
N LYS A 75 -7.90 13.75 -6.99
CA LYS A 75 -8.42 15.05 -6.53
C LYS A 75 -7.33 15.96 -6.00
N LEU A 76 -6.32 15.43 -5.31
CA LEU A 76 -5.17 16.23 -4.87
C LEU A 76 -4.50 16.92 -6.05
N VAL A 77 -4.36 16.21 -7.18
CA VAL A 77 -3.77 16.76 -8.40
C VAL A 77 -4.72 17.71 -9.15
N SER A 78 -6.04 17.49 -9.10
CA SER A 78 -7.01 18.34 -9.82
C SER A 78 -7.49 19.57 -9.03
N GLU A 79 -7.54 19.50 -7.69
CA GLU A 79 -8.05 20.54 -6.79
C GLU A 79 -6.92 21.48 -6.29
N GLN A 80 -6.03 21.89 -7.20
CA GLN A 80 -4.88 22.77 -6.90
C GLN A 80 -5.26 24.16 -6.34
N LEU A 81 -6.55 24.52 -6.35
CA LEU A 81 -7.03 25.82 -5.88
C LEU A 81 -7.00 25.94 -4.35
N ALA A 82 -7.10 24.83 -3.61
CA ALA A 82 -7.08 24.85 -2.14
C ALA A 82 -5.66 24.75 -1.56
N PHE A 83 -4.76 24.03 -2.25
CA PHE A 83 -3.36 23.89 -1.87
C PHE A 83 -2.49 24.01 -3.11
N GLN A 84 -1.66 25.06 -3.16
CA GLN A 84 -0.64 25.21 -4.20
C GLN A 84 0.54 24.30 -3.88
N ILE A 85 0.48 23.05 -4.35
CA ILE A 85 1.52 22.03 -4.17
C ILE A 85 2.15 21.73 -5.52
N GLU A 86 3.49 21.73 -5.57
CA GLU A 86 4.21 21.33 -6.77
C GLU A 86 3.88 19.87 -7.15
N PRO A 87 3.80 19.51 -8.46
CA PRO A 87 3.55 18.14 -8.87
C PRO A 87 4.51 17.11 -8.24
N GLN A 88 5.79 17.45 -8.07
CA GLN A 88 6.79 16.59 -7.44
C GLN A 88 6.47 16.35 -5.96
N THR A 89 6.12 17.40 -5.23
CA THR A 89 5.70 17.32 -3.82
C THR A 89 4.39 16.54 -3.67
N SER A 90 3.43 16.72 -4.58
CA SER A 90 2.20 15.94 -4.60
C SER A 90 2.48 14.45 -4.78
N GLN A 91 3.37 14.09 -5.71
CA GLN A 91 3.77 12.70 -5.91
C GLN A 91 4.47 12.13 -4.67
N MET A 92 5.39 12.88 -4.06
CA MET A 92 6.07 12.47 -2.83
C MET A 92 5.08 12.23 -1.69
N LEU A 93 4.13 13.15 -1.48
CA LEU A 93 3.09 13.03 -0.45
C LEU A 93 2.25 11.77 -0.66
N ILE A 94 1.80 11.53 -1.91
CA ILE A 94 1.01 10.35 -2.26
C ILE A 94 1.83 9.07 -2.02
N GLU A 95 3.06 9.01 -2.52
CA GLU A 95 3.91 7.82 -2.45
C GLU A 95 4.17 7.43 -0.99
N MET A 96 4.66 8.38 -0.18
CA MET A 96 4.91 8.16 1.25
C MET A 96 3.63 7.83 2.02
N TYR A 97 2.50 8.47 1.68
CA TYR A 97 1.23 8.19 2.34
C TYR A 97 0.66 6.82 2.01
N TYR A 98 0.97 6.22 0.85
CA TYR A 98 0.53 4.88 0.47
C TYR A 98 1.59 3.81 0.72
N GLU A 99 2.82 4.17 1.04
CA GLU A 99 3.83 3.20 1.44
C GLU A 99 3.40 2.44 2.71
N PHE A 100 3.75 1.16 2.76
CA PHE A 100 3.41 0.25 3.84
C PHE A 100 4.59 -0.60 4.28
N ASP A 101 4.53 -1.04 5.53
CA ASP A 101 5.48 -1.96 6.13
C ASP A 101 5.13 -3.41 5.76
N ASP A 102 6.13 -4.15 5.28
CA ASP A 102 6.00 -5.56 4.94
C ASP A 102 5.47 -6.40 6.10
N VAL A 103 5.93 -6.10 7.32
CA VAL A 103 5.52 -6.79 8.54
C VAL A 103 4.05 -6.54 8.88
N VAL A 104 3.53 -5.34 8.57
CA VAL A 104 2.11 -5.01 8.79
C VAL A 104 1.26 -5.73 7.75
N ILE A 105 1.57 -5.60 6.46
CA ILE A 105 0.80 -6.25 5.40
C ILE A 105 0.78 -7.77 5.58
N ARG A 106 1.91 -8.37 5.97
CA ARG A 106 1.99 -9.80 6.26
C ARG A 106 0.93 -10.26 7.28
N GLU A 107 0.64 -9.46 8.29
CA GLU A 107 -0.39 -9.74 9.31
C GLU A 107 -1.83 -9.43 8.85
N LEU A 108 -1.98 -8.58 7.83
CA LEU A 108 -3.27 -8.29 7.20
C LEU A 108 -3.69 -9.40 6.24
N LEU A 109 -2.73 -10.03 5.54
CA LEU A 109 -3.01 -11.06 4.56
C LEU A 109 -3.69 -12.30 5.17
N GLY A 110 -4.62 -12.89 4.41
CA GLY A 110 -5.42 -14.03 4.86
C GLY A 110 -6.52 -13.70 5.88
N LYS A 111 -6.69 -12.42 6.24
CA LYS A 111 -7.87 -11.92 6.96
C LYS A 111 -8.81 -11.25 5.94
N LYS A 112 -10.13 -11.37 6.15
CA LYS A 112 -11.09 -10.61 5.33
C LYS A 112 -10.91 -9.12 5.62
N ILE A 113 -10.90 -8.29 4.58
CA ILE A 113 -10.85 -6.83 4.70
C ILE A 113 -12.24 -6.33 5.13
N THR A 114 -12.48 -6.18 6.44
CA THR A 114 -13.79 -5.81 7.00
C THR A 114 -13.68 -4.61 7.94
N SER A 115 -14.81 -4.01 8.33
CA SER A 115 -14.80 -2.97 9.38
C SER A 115 -14.26 -3.50 10.72
N LYS A 116 -14.45 -4.80 11.01
CA LYS A 116 -13.96 -5.45 12.23
C LYS A 116 -12.43 -5.51 12.26
N SER A 117 -11.79 -5.83 11.15
CA SER A 117 -10.33 -5.97 11.07
C SER A 117 -9.58 -4.69 11.44
N ARG A 118 -10.21 -3.52 11.31
CA ARG A 118 -9.63 -2.24 11.77
C ARG A 118 -9.47 -2.18 13.30
N LYS A 119 -10.37 -2.82 14.06
CA LYS A 119 -10.30 -2.87 15.52
C LYS A 119 -9.19 -3.79 16.03
N ASP A 120 -8.78 -4.75 15.21
CA ASP A 120 -7.72 -5.70 15.54
C ASP A 120 -6.32 -5.11 15.24
N MET A 121 -6.22 -3.84 14.83
CA MET A 121 -4.93 -3.18 14.52
C MET A 121 -4.09 -2.94 15.76
N ASP A 122 -4.68 -2.94 16.96
CA ASP A 122 -3.97 -2.86 18.23
C ASP A 122 -3.06 -4.09 18.41
N GLU A 123 -3.55 -5.31 18.10
CA GLU A 123 -2.73 -6.54 18.14
C GLU A 123 -1.61 -6.51 17.08
N VAL A 124 -1.90 -6.00 15.88
CA VAL A 124 -0.90 -5.89 14.80
C VAL A 124 0.20 -4.90 15.19
N ALA A 125 -0.16 -3.77 15.79
CA ALA A 125 0.80 -2.77 16.27
C ALA A 125 1.72 -3.34 17.35
N GLU A 126 1.17 -4.07 18.33
CA GLU A 126 1.96 -4.75 19.36
C GLU A 126 2.92 -5.78 18.77
N LYS A 127 2.46 -6.58 17.79
CA LYS A 127 3.25 -7.66 17.19
C LYS A 127 4.38 -7.14 16.29
N THR A 128 4.13 -6.07 15.54
CA THR A 128 5.07 -5.54 14.54
C THR A 128 5.98 -4.45 15.10
N GLY A 129 5.60 -3.81 16.22
CA GLY A 129 6.28 -2.64 16.74
C GLY A 129 6.00 -1.35 15.96
N VAL A 130 5.18 -1.41 14.92
CA VAL A 130 4.74 -0.23 14.16
C VAL A 130 3.65 0.49 14.93
N THR A 131 3.63 1.82 14.88
CA THR A 131 2.63 2.59 15.63
C THR A 131 1.21 2.21 15.21
N LEU A 132 0.28 2.26 16.16
CA LEU A 132 -1.13 1.96 15.90
C LEU A 132 -1.74 2.89 14.82
N LYS A 133 -1.34 4.16 14.81
CA LYS A 133 -1.83 5.13 13.82
C LYS A 133 -1.33 4.77 12.42
N SER A 134 -0.06 4.37 12.26
CA SER A 134 0.48 3.88 10.98
C SER A 134 -0.19 2.56 10.54
N CYS A 135 -0.34 1.58 11.44
CA CYS A 135 -1.05 0.33 11.13
C CYS A 135 -2.47 0.58 10.60
N ARG A 136 -3.22 1.50 11.25
CA ARG A 136 -4.57 1.88 10.82
C ARG A 136 -4.57 2.59 9.46
N ARG A 137 -3.60 3.47 9.19
CA ARG A 137 -3.42 4.13 7.88
C ARG A 137 -3.19 3.09 6.78
N GLN A 138 -2.23 2.19 6.98
CA GLN A 138 -1.88 1.16 6.01
C GLN A 138 -3.08 0.24 5.70
N TYR A 139 -3.80 -0.19 6.74
CA TYR A 139 -5.04 -0.95 6.58
C TYR A 139 -6.10 -0.21 5.76
N ASP A 140 -6.32 1.07 6.06
CA ASP A 140 -7.29 1.90 5.34
C ASP A 140 -6.92 2.10 3.88
N ASN A 141 -5.62 2.28 3.60
CA ASN A 141 -5.12 2.40 2.24
C ASN A 141 -5.32 1.10 1.46
N VAL A 142 -4.95 -0.06 2.02
CA VAL A 142 -5.24 -1.38 1.42
C VAL A 142 -6.72 -1.54 1.12
N LYS A 143 -7.58 -1.22 2.08
CA LYS A 143 -9.04 -1.31 1.91
C LYS A 143 -9.55 -0.37 0.82
N ARG A 144 -9.00 0.84 0.73
CA ARG A 144 -9.39 1.82 -0.29
C ARG A 144 -8.96 1.36 -1.68
N VAL A 145 -7.72 0.89 -1.81
CA VAL A 145 -7.20 0.33 -3.07
C VAL A 145 -8.05 -0.84 -3.51
N PHE A 146 -8.23 -1.84 -2.63
CA PHE A 146 -9.03 -3.02 -2.89
C PHE A 146 -10.42 -2.69 -3.44
N LYS A 147 -11.16 -1.82 -2.75
CA LYS A 147 -12.52 -1.41 -3.17
C LYS A 147 -12.60 -0.72 -4.53
N VAL A 148 -11.54 -0.01 -4.91
CA VAL A 148 -11.52 0.73 -6.18
C VAL A 148 -11.24 -0.23 -7.33
N VAL A 149 -10.38 -1.24 -7.14
CA VAL A 149 -9.86 -2.06 -8.24
C VAL A 149 -10.42 -3.48 -8.30
N GLU A 150 -11.09 -3.98 -7.25
CA GLU A 150 -11.62 -5.36 -7.23
C GLU A 150 -12.64 -5.64 -8.34
N ASP A 151 -13.39 -4.61 -8.75
CA ASP A 151 -14.43 -4.69 -9.78
C ASP A 151 -13.98 -4.08 -11.13
N LEU A 152 -12.71 -3.72 -11.29
CA LEU A 152 -12.19 -3.14 -12.53
C LEU A 152 -11.56 -4.22 -13.41
N PRO A 153 -11.89 -4.26 -14.72
CA PRO A 153 -11.19 -5.14 -15.65
C PRO A 153 -9.78 -4.63 -15.93
N GLY A 154 -8.96 -5.51 -16.50
CA GLY A 154 -7.59 -5.26 -16.89
C GLY A 154 -6.61 -5.45 -15.75
N SER A 155 -5.43 -4.83 -15.92
CA SER A 155 -4.32 -5.04 -14.99
C SER A 155 -4.54 -4.33 -13.67
N LEU A 156 -4.46 -5.09 -12.56
CA LEU A 156 -4.55 -4.53 -11.21
C LEU A 156 -3.49 -3.45 -11.00
N ALA A 157 -2.24 -3.71 -11.37
CA ALA A 157 -1.15 -2.75 -11.21
C ALA A 157 -1.39 -1.46 -12.02
N ALA A 158 -1.89 -1.57 -13.26
CA ALA A 158 -2.22 -0.42 -14.09
C ALA A 158 -3.37 0.40 -13.51
N ASN A 159 -4.44 -0.28 -13.07
CA ASN A 159 -5.59 0.36 -12.43
C ASN A 159 -5.18 1.09 -11.15
N ILE A 160 -4.36 0.46 -10.30
CA ILE A 160 -3.86 1.09 -9.07
C ILE A 160 -3.01 2.32 -9.40
N LYS A 161 -2.06 2.20 -10.33
CA LYS A 161 -1.24 3.33 -10.77
C LYS A 161 -2.09 4.50 -11.28
N GLN A 162 -3.09 4.23 -12.10
CA GLN A 162 -3.95 5.28 -12.68
C GLN A 162 -4.85 5.95 -11.64
N HIS A 163 -5.45 5.18 -10.73
CA HIS A 163 -6.43 5.70 -9.77
C HIS A 163 -5.79 6.32 -8.51
N PHE A 164 -4.60 5.85 -8.12
CA PHE A 164 -3.91 6.29 -6.91
C PHE A 164 -2.62 7.07 -7.20
N LEU A 165 -2.19 7.16 -8.45
CA LEU A 165 -0.98 7.88 -8.87
C LEU A 165 0.29 7.35 -8.18
N LEU A 166 0.37 6.05 -7.93
CA LEU A 166 1.53 5.41 -7.30
C LEU A 166 2.62 5.06 -8.31
N SER A 167 3.85 4.90 -7.84
CA SER A 167 4.92 4.32 -8.64
C SER A 167 4.58 2.90 -9.15
N ASP A 168 5.26 2.47 -10.21
CA ASP A 168 5.10 1.10 -10.73
C ASP A 168 5.42 0.02 -9.70
N ASP A 169 6.37 0.27 -8.80
CA ASP A 169 6.75 -0.67 -7.76
C ASP A 169 5.65 -0.81 -6.71
N LEU A 170 5.21 0.31 -6.14
CA LEU A 170 4.20 0.32 -5.10
C LEU A 170 2.85 -0.17 -5.63
N ALA A 171 2.49 0.19 -6.87
CA ALA A 171 1.28 -0.31 -7.52
C ALA A 171 1.30 -1.85 -7.67
N LYS A 172 2.44 -2.45 -8.05
CA LYS A 172 2.58 -3.92 -8.12
C LYS A 172 2.48 -4.57 -6.73
N ARG A 173 3.10 -3.97 -5.71
CA ARG A 173 3.01 -4.47 -4.33
C ARG A 173 1.56 -4.47 -3.83
N TYR A 174 0.80 -3.42 -4.10
CA TYR A 174 -0.64 -3.39 -3.83
C TYR A 174 -1.45 -4.39 -4.67
N ALA A 175 -1.11 -4.55 -5.95
CA ALA A 175 -1.79 -5.51 -6.84
C ALA A 175 -1.71 -6.94 -6.28
N VAL A 176 -0.55 -7.33 -5.75
CA VAL A 176 -0.40 -8.63 -5.06
C VAL A 176 -1.31 -8.73 -3.83
N VAL A 177 -1.38 -7.69 -2.99
CA VAL A 177 -2.26 -7.70 -1.81
C VAL A 177 -3.71 -7.92 -2.22
N VAL A 178 -4.17 -7.21 -3.25
CA VAL A 178 -5.52 -7.35 -3.80
C VAL A 178 -5.74 -8.75 -4.36
N PHE A 179 -4.82 -9.26 -5.17
CA PHE A 179 -4.90 -10.59 -5.77
C PHE A 179 -5.05 -11.70 -4.71
N ILE A 180 -4.19 -11.68 -3.69
CA ILE A 180 -4.24 -12.64 -2.57
C ILE A 180 -5.58 -12.54 -1.81
N ALA A 181 -6.09 -11.32 -1.62
CA ALA A 181 -7.38 -11.08 -0.95
C ALA A 181 -8.57 -11.58 -1.79
N CYS A 182 -8.59 -11.31 -3.09
CA CYS A 182 -9.65 -11.75 -4.01
C CYS A 182 -9.71 -13.28 -4.11
N LEU A 183 -8.56 -13.95 -4.25
CA LEU A 183 -8.49 -15.41 -4.28
C LEU A 183 -8.64 -16.08 -2.91
N ARG A 184 -8.74 -15.28 -1.83
CA ARG A 184 -8.95 -15.74 -0.46
C ARG A 184 -7.92 -16.77 0.01
N PHE A 185 -6.65 -16.56 -0.30
CA PHE A 185 -5.62 -17.49 0.13
C PHE A 185 -5.49 -17.55 1.67
N GLU A 186 -5.34 -18.76 2.20
CA GLU A 186 -5.20 -19.02 3.63
C GLU A 186 -3.76 -18.77 4.12
N MET A 187 -3.44 -17.53 4.49
CA MET A 187 -2.07 -17.11 4.89
C MET A 187 -1.74 -17.25 6.38
N ASN A 188 -2.74 -17.61 7.20
CA ASN A 188 -2.63 -17.65 8.67
C ASN A 188 -2.32 -19.05 9.23
N LYS A 189 -2.06 -20.04 8.37
CA LYS A 189 -1.68 -21.38 8.84
C LYS A 189 -0.30 -21.35 9.48
N ARG A 190 -0.11 -22.08 10.58
CA ARG A 190 1.17 -22.17 11.31
C ARG A 190 2.36 -22.50 10.41
N LYS A 191 2.15 -23.39 9.45
CA LYS A 191 3.16 -23.80 8.45
C LYS A 191 3.59 -22.70 7.48
N LEU A 192 2.88 -21.56 7.43
CA LEU A 192 3.19 -20.41 6.56
C LEU A 192 3.69 -19.20 7.35
N GLN A 193 3.79 -19.28 8.69
CA GLN A 193 4.17 -18.14 9.54
C GLN A 193 5.60 -17.67 9.30
N PHE A 194 6.48 -18.53 8.77
CA PHE A 194 7.85 -18.17 8.46
C PHE A 194 7.98 -17.30 7.19
N LEU A 195 6.96 -17.27 6.34
CA LEU A 195 6.97 -16.49 5.10
C LEU A 195 6.80 -15.00 5.40
N THR A 196 7.65 -14.19 4.80
CA THR A 196 7.59 -12.72 4.84
C THR A 196 6.71 -12.17 3.72
N PHE A 197 6.38 -10.87 3.74
CA PHE A 197 5.68 -10.28 2.60
C PHE A 197 6.47 -10.39 1.28
N PRO A 198 7.80 -10.15 1.23
CA PRO A 198 8.58 -10.39 0.01
C PRO A 198 8.45 -11.80 -0.56
N ASP A 199 8.42 -12.83 0.28
CA ASP A 199 8.22 -14.22 -0.18
C ASP A 199 6.85 -14.39 -0.83
N LEU A 200 5.80 -13.87 -0.18
CA LEU A 200 4.43 -13.90 -0.69
C LEU A 200 4.28 -13.07 -1.97
N TYR A 201 4.95 -11.91 -2.02
CA TYR A 201 5.02 -11.05 -3.20
C TYR A 201 5.58 -11.80 -4.38
N HIS A 202 6.72 -12.46 -4.22
CA HIS A 202 7.35 -13.21 -5.28
C HIS A 202 6.43 -14.33 -5.79
N CYS A 203 5.88 -15.15 -4.89
CA CYS A 203 4.99 -16.24 -5.26
C CYS A 203 3.72 -15.75 -5.97
N ALA A 204 3.02 -14.76 -5.40
CA ALA A 204 1.79 -14.25 -5.97
C ALA A 204 2.03 -13.57 -7.32
N ASN A 205 3.12 -12.82 -7.47
CA ASN A 205 3.46 -12.20 -8.75
C ASN A 205 3.74 -13.26 -9.83
N SER A 206 4.41 -14.38 -9.48
CA SER A 206 4.58 -15.51 -10.41
C SER A 206 3.24 -16.14 -10.81
N MET A 207 2.29 -16.27 -9.86
CA MET A 207 0.94 -16.76 -10.14
C MET A 207 0.19 -15.80 -11.05
N MET A 208 0.18 -14.50 -10.75
CA MET A 208 -0.44 -13.47 -11.60
C MET A 208 0.16 -13.43 -13.00
N THR A 209 1.45 -13.73 -13.17
CA THR A 209 2.07 -13.70 -14.51
C THR A 209 1.81 -14.98 -15.31
N SER A 210 1.57 -16.10 -14.64
CA SER A 210 1.59 -17.43 -15.24
C SER A 210 0.23 -18.14 -15.26
N TRP A 211 -0.66 -17.81 -14.33
CA TRP A 211 -1.90 -18.55 -14.07
C TRP A 211 -3.15 -17.73 -14.34
N THR A 212 -3.02 -16.46 -14.70
CA THR A 212 -4.15 -15.61 -15.08
C THR A 212 -4.10 -15.33 -16.58
N TYR A 213 -5.23 -14.97 -17.18
CA TYR A 213 -5.28 -14.78 -18.62
C TYR A 213 -4.32 -13.69 -19.10
N ARG A 214 -3.55 -13.98 -20.15
CA ARG A 214 -2.73 -12.98 -20.85
C ARG A 214 -3.50 -12.25 -21.96
N CYS A 215 -4.84 -12.31 -21.93
CA CYS A 215 -5.68 -11.84 -23.02
C CYS A 215 -5.75 -10.32 -23.07
N VAL A 216 -5.51 -9.77 -24.26
CA VAL A 216 -5.64 -8.35 -24.59
C VAL A 216 -7.10 -8.10 -24.97
N GLY A 217 -7.92 -7.64 -24.03
CA GLY A 217 -9.36 -7.35 -24.22
C GLY A 217 -10.00 -6.70 -22.99
N SER A 218 -11.14 -6.02 -23.16
CA SER A 218 -11.74 -5.13 -22.14
C SER A 218 -12.42 -5.81 -20.95
N ASP A 219 -12.60 -7.14 -20.98
CA ASP A 219 -13.51 -7.84 -20.07
C ASP A 219 -12.81 -8.89 -19.18
N TYR A 220 -11.47 -8.91 -19.19
CA TYR A 220 -10.68 -9.81 -18.34
C TYR A 220 -10.36 -9.16 -16.99
N PHE A 221 -10.36 -9.92 -15.90
CA PHE A 221 -9.95 -9.47 -14.57
C PHE A 221 -8.64 -10.13 -14.14
N ASP A 222 -7.64 -9.35 -13.71
CA ASP A 222 -6.34 -9.85 -13.19
C ASP A 222 -6.47 -10.83 -12.00
N THR A 223 -7.66 -10.93 -11.40
CA THR A 223 -8.00 -11.88 -10.33
C THR A 223 -8.58 -13.20 -10.82
N ASP A 224 -8.89 -13.33 -12.12
CA ASP A 224 -9.42 -14.54 -12.71
C ASP A 224 -8.28 -15.48 -13.11
N LEU A 225 -8.31 -16.69 -12.56
CA LEU A 225 -7.42 -17.77 -12.95
C LEU A 225 -7.83 -18.31 -14.32
N ASP A 226 -6.84 -18.57 -15.16
CA ASP A 226 -7.00 -19.14 -16.48
C ASP A 226 -7.63 -20.54 -16.36
N ARG A 227 -8.82 -20.70 -16.95
CA ARG A 227 -9.59 -21.94 -16.91
C ARG A 227 -8.90 -23.08 -17.66
N GLU A 228 -8.19 -22.79 -18.75
CA GLU A 228 -7.44 -23.80 -19.50
C GLU A 228 -6.29 -24.31 -18.63
N PHE A 229 -5.53 -23.40 -18.02
CA PHE A 229 -4.49 -23.75 -17.05
C PHE A 229 -5.04 -24.60 -15.89
N LEU A 230 -6.18 -24.24 -15.31
CA LEU A 230 -6.79 -25.01 -14.22
C LEU A 230 -7.21 -26.41 -14.68
N GLN A 231 -7.69 -26.56 -15.91
CA GLN A 231 -8.05 -27.83 -16.50
C GLN A 231 -6.80 -28.71 -16.70
N GLU A 232 -5.74 -28.19 -17.31
CA GLU A 232 -4.45 -28.89 -17.46
C GLU A 232 -3.84 -29.30 -16.12
N LEU A 233 -3.94 -28.44 -15.09
CA LEU A 233 -3.46 -28.73 -13.75
C LEU A 233 -4.23 -29.89 -13.10
N SER A 234 -5.52 -30.03 -13.41
CA SER A 234 -6.32 -31.17 -12.95
C SER A 234 -5.88 -32.49 -13.59
N GLU A 235 -5.47 -32.46 -14.87
CA GLU A 235 -4.92 -33.61 -15.58
C GLU A 235 -3.54 -33.99 -15.02
N CYS A 236 -2.73 -33.00 -14.64
CA CYS A 236 -1.45 -33.23 -13.95
C CYS A 236 -1.63 -33.86 -12.56
N ARG A 237 -2.79 -33.71 -11.92
CA ARG A 237 -3.07 -34.32 -10.60
C ARG A 237 -3.08 -35.85 -10.66
N VAL A 238 -3.44 -36.42 -11.81
CA VAL A 238 -3.35 -37.87 -12.07
C VAL A 238 -1.91 -38.36 -11.94
N LEU A 239 -0.92 -37.52 -12.28
CA LEU A 239 0.51 -37.86 -12.12
C LEU A 239 0.92 -37.97 -10.65
N LEU A 240 0.31 -37.20 -9.75
CA LEU A 240 0.55 -37.28 -8.30
C LEU A 240 -0.11 -38.52 -7.67
N GLU A 241 -1.25 -38.96 -8.21
CA GLU A 241 -1.92 -40.19 -7.75
C GLU A 241 -1.17 -41.46 -8.21
N ASN A 242 -0.54 -41.40 -9.38
CA ASN A 242 0.35 -42.44 -9.90
C ASN A 242 1.72 -42.49 -9.22
N ASP A 243 2.07 -41.55 -8.34
CA ASP A 243 3.34 -41.56 -7.60
C ASP A 243 3.47 -42.79 -6.67
N LYS A 244 2.34 -43.41 -6.28
CA LYS A 244 2.36 -44.73 -5.62
C LYS A 244 2.81 -45.86 -6.55
N HIS A 245 2.48 -45.82 -7.84
CA HIS A 245 2.95 -46.79 -8.84
C HIS A 245 4.40 -46.53 -9.25
N HIS A 246 4.83 -45.26 -9.31
CA HIS A 246 6.20 -44.91 -9.68
C HIS A 246 7.22 -45.32 -8.61
N LYS A 247 6.88 -45.30 -7.31
CA LYS A 247 7.77 -45.79 -6.23
C LYS A 247 8.13 -47.28 -6.32
N HIS A 248 7.34 -48.09 -7.01
CA HIS A 248 7.67 -49.51 -7.23
C HIS A 248 8.68 -49.69 -8.37
N LEU A 249 8.71 -48.80 -9.35
CA LEU A 249 9.63 -48.88 -10.50
C LEU A 249 11.07 -48.46 -10.16
N TRP A 250 11.28 -47.70 -9.09
CA TRP A 250 12.62 -47.29 -8.61
C TRP A 250 13.20 -48.19 -7.52
N ARG A 251 12.51 -49.27 -7.13
CA ARG A 251 13.03 -50.26 -6.16
C ARG A 251 13.63 -51.52 -6.81
N ASP A 252 13.42 -51.70 -8.11
CA ASP A 252 13.91 -52.84 -8.87
C ASP A 252 15.01 -52.46 -9.89
N ALA A 253 15.70 -51.33 -9.66
CA ALA A 253 16.90 -50.91 -10.41
C ALA A 253 18.12 -50.80 -9.49
#